data_AF-A0A9E7BM46-F1
#
_entry.id   AF-A0A9E7BM46-F1
#
_cell.length_a   1.000
_cell.length_b   1.000
_cell.length_c   1.000
_cell.angle_alpha   90.00
_cell.angle_beta   90.00
_cell.angle_gamma   90.00
#
_symmetry.space_group_name_H-M   'P 1'
#
loop_
_entity.id
_entity.type
_entity.pdbx_description
1 polymer ?
#
loop_
_entity_poly.entity_id
_entity_poly.type
_entity_poly.pdbx_seq_one_letter_code
_entity_poly.pdbx_strand_id
1 'polypeptide(L)'
;MGDNSMFTRGGIFIRNPRLRFVSDDGESSGGGDEGDKGGAGGETGFPANTPVKDMTPEQQAAYHLHQSRKHEGRVKAFGDWTPEKIAKLEKDNADLRTKTQSAEQNALDAAKEEGRSEIRAILAAERVKNALATALNGRIPDANALLELDRSRFIKDDAADTDAIAAWVQEHSTEASSGAQKKGGPDLGQGKRGQNQPAKGVGAGADLFAGTRKSKKTES
;
A
#
# COMPACT_ATOMS: atom_id res chain seq x y z
N MET A 1 33.09 -41.65 -0.90
CA MET A 1 31.61 -41.55 -0.85
C MET A 1 31.24 -40.97 0.50
N GLY A 2 30.61 -39.83 0.66
CA GLY A 2 29.96 -38.90 -0.27
C GLY A 2 29.09 -37.97 0.58
N ASP A 3 29.18 -36.66 0.28
CA ASP A 3 28.11 -35.65 0.17
C ASP A 3 27.10 -35.50 1.33
N ASN A 4 26.96 -34.34 2.01
CA ASN A 4 26.69 -32.96 1.58
C ASN A 4 25.37 -32.79 0.79
N SER A 5 24.30 -32.37 1.49
CA SER A 5 23.11 -31.72 0.91
C SER A 5 22.35 -30.98 2.03
N MET A 6 22.66 -29.72 2.34
CA MET A 6 22.09 -28.51 1.74
C MET A 6 20.59 -28.57 1.43
N PHE A 7 19.79 -27.99 2.34
CA PHE A 7 18.48 -27.42 2.02
C PHE A 7 18.68 -26.07 1.35
N THR A 8 18.29 -25.97 0.08
CA THR A 8 18.16 -24.73 -0.69
C THR A 8 16.71 -24.29 -0.77
N ARG A 9 16.40 -23.08 -0.29
CA ARG A 9 15.34 -22.18 -0.77
C ARG A 9 15.90 -20.78 -0.57
N GLY A 10 16.31 -20.05 -1.60
CA GLY A 10 15.49 -19.62 -2.72
C GLY A 10 15.01 -18.20 -2.44
N GLY A 11 15.87 -17.20 -2.65
CA GLY A 11 15.57 -15.78 -2.43
C GLY A 11 16.51 -14.90 -3.24
N ILE A 12 16.05 -14.51 -4.42
CA ILE A 12 16.73 -13.63 -5.38
C ILE A 12 16.81 -12.22 -4.77
N PHE A 13 18.00 -11.78 -4.37
CA PHE A 13 18.26 -10.38 -4.04
C PHE A 13 18.61 -9.60 -5.31
N ILE A 14 17.73 -8.68 -5.70
CA ILE A 14 17.98 -7.64 -6.69
C ILE A 14 19.10 -6.75 -6.14
N ARG A 15 20.31 -6.86 -6.70
CA ARG A 15 21.49 -6.10 -6.29
C ARG A 15 21.43 -4.68 -6.85
N ASN A 16 21.40 -3.69 -5.96
CA ASN A 16 21.77 -2.31 -6.26
C ASN A 16 23.22 -2.27 -6.81
N PRO A 17 23.51 -1.62 -7.95
CA PRO A 17 24.80 -1.74 -8.64
C PRO A 17 25.96 -0.95 -8.01
N ARG A 18 25.83 -0.43 -6.78
CA ARG A 18 26.87 0.37 -6.11
C ARG A 18 27.64 -0.32 -4.98
N LEU A 19 27.39 -1.60 -4.73
CA LEU A 19 28.19 -2.41 -3.81
C LEU A 19 28.71 -3.65 -4.53
N ARG A 20 29.82 -3.49 -5.25
CA ARG A 20 30.68 -4.62 -5.66
C ARG A 20 31.61 -4.93 -4.49
N PHE A 21 31.18 -5.81 -3.60
CA PHE A 21 32.13 -6.68 -2.90
C PHE A 21 32.73 -7.59 -3.96
N VAL A 22 33.99 -7.34 -4.30
CA VAL A 22 34.84 -8.33 -4.95
C VAL A 22 35.03 -9.47 -3.96
N SER A 23 34.64 -10.66 -4.40
CA SER A 23 34.82 -11.94 -3.72
C SER A 23 36.31 -12.29 -3.65
N ASP A 24 36.76 -12.89 -2.55
CA ASP A 24 37.83 -13.89 -2.58
C ASP A 24 37.80 -14.74 -1.31
N ASP A 25 37.58 -16.04 -1.49
CA ASP A 25 37.76 -17.06 -0.46
C ASP A 25 39.27 -17.33 -0.35
N GLY A 26 39.90 -16.83 0.71
CA GLY A 26 41.33 -17.00 0.91
C GLY A 26 41.73 -16.66 2.33
N GLU A 27 42.25 -17.68 3.01
CA GLU A 27 43.18 -17.66 4.14
C GLU A 27 43.43 -16.36 4.91
N SER A 28 43.49 -16.53 6.23
CA SER A 28 44.35 -15.76 7.12
C SER A 28 45.75 -15.56 6.50
N SER A 29 45.92 -14.51 5.72
CA SER A 29 47.20 -14.06 5.22
C SER A 29 47.41 -12.68 5.81
N GLY A 30 48.22 -12.65 6.87
CA GLY A 30 48.81 -11.42 7.34
C GLY A 30 49.52 -10.78 6.15
N GLY A 31 49.07 -9.58 5.78
CA GLY A 31 49.79 -8.71 4.87
C GLY A 31 51.08 -8.25 5.53
N GLY A 32 52.08 -9.13 5.51
CA GLY A 32 53.46 -8.73 5.46
C GLY A 32 53.65 -7.91 4.20
N ASP A 33 54.10 -6.68 4.37
CA ASP A 33 54.76 -5.98 3.29
C ASP A 33 56.08 -6.70 3.04
N GLU A 34 56.17 -7.33 1.87
CA GLU A 34 57.30 -8.08 1.38
C GLU A 34 58.53 -7.16 1.27
N GLY A 35 59.50 -7.43 2.14
CA GLY A 35 60.89 -7.60 1.76
C GLY A 35 61.51 -6.53 0.87
N ASP A 36 62.02 -5.47 1.50
CA ASP A 36 63.35 -5.01 1.12
C ASP A 36 64.38 -5.98 1.70
N LYS A 37 64.78 -6.97 0.89
CA LYS A 37 66.00 -7.75 1.10
C LYS A 37 67.18 -6.82 0.79
N GLY A 38 67.54 -5.98 1.75
CA GLY A 38 68.52 -4.92 1.51
C GLY A 38 69.21 -4.40 2.76
N GLY A 39 70.09 -5.21 3.34
CA GLY A 39 71.24 -4.65 4.06
C GLY A 39 71.10 -4.50 5.57
N ALA A 40 72.21 -4.81 6.24
CA ALA A 40 72.47 -4.46 7.62
C ALA A 40 72.23 -2.96 7.85
N GLY A 41 71.31 -2.62 8.77
CA GLY A 41 71.11 -1.25 9.26
C GLY A 41 70.32 -0.32 8.33
N GLY A 42 69.07 -0.65 8.03
CA GLY A 42 68.18 0.19 7.22
C GLY A 42 67.57 1.37 8.00
N GLU A 43 68.03 2.59 7.69
CA GLU A 43 67.42 3.94 7.80
C GLU A 43 66.77 4.43 9.12
N THR A 44 66.33 3.54 10.00
CA THR A 44 65.53 3.85 11.20
C THR A 44 66.27 3.55 12.51
N GLY A 45 67.48 3.01 12.44
CA GLY A 45 68.35 2.73 13.59
C GLY A 45 68.04 1.43 14.34
N PHE A 46 67.13 0.59 13.84
CA PHE A 46 66.82 -0.73 14.39
C PHE A 46 66.69 -1.79 13.29
N PRO A 47 67.02 -3.07 13.57
CA PRO A 47 66.97 -4.14 12.58
C PRO A 47 65.51 -4.50 12.20
N ALA A 48 65.26 -4.60 10.90
CA ALA A 48 64.00 -5.09 10.38
C ALA A 48 63.84 -6.58 10.72
N ASN A 49 62.64 -6.99 11.15
CA ASN A 49 62.27 -8.37 11.49
C ASN A 49 62.91 -8.98 12.76
N THR A 50 63.46 -8.16 13.66
CA THR A 50 63.90 -8.63 14.98
C THR A 50 62.84 -8.31 16.04
N PRO A 51 62.42 -9.27 16.90
CA PRO A 51 61.57 -8.96 18.04
C PRO A 51 62.25 -7.96 18.99
N VAL A 52 61.49 -7.03 19.58
CA VAL A 52 62.03 -5.97 20.48
C VAL A 52 62.89 -6.54 21.62
N LYS A 53 62.54 -7.72 22.13
CA LYS A 53 63.27 -8.43 23.19
C LYS A 53 64.69 -8.89 22.78
N ASP A 54 64.93 -9.06 21.48
CA ASP A 54 66.19 -9.55 20.92
C ASP A 54 67.02 -8.41 20.31
N MET A 55 66.54 -7.16 20.43
CA MET A 55 67.23 -5.94 19.99
C MET A 55 68.21 -5.44 21.06
N THR A 56 69.28 -4.75 20.65
CA THR A 56 70.12 -4.01 21.60
C THR A 56 69.31 -2.87 22.24
N PRO A 57 69.68 -2.41 23.45
CA PRO A 57 68.97 -1.32 24.12
C PRO A 57 68.85 -0.04 23.27
N GLU A 58 69.87 0.25 22.46
CA GLU A 58 69.89 1.39 21.54
C GLU A 58 68.88 1.24 20.40
N GLN A 59 68.75 0.03 19.86
CA GLN A 59 67.77 -0.31 18.82
C GLN A 59 66.34 -0.31 19.37
N GLN A 60 66.14 -0.75 20.62
CA GLN A 60 64.85 -0.66 21.30
C GLN A 60 64.41 0.80 21.45
N ALA A 61 65.33 1.68 21.88
CA ALA A 61 65.04 3.11 21.99
C ALA A 61 64.66 3.74 20.65
N ALA A 62 65.39 3.41 19.57
CA ALA A 62 65.07 3.85 18.21
C ALA A 62 63.69 3.34 17.74
N TYR A 63 63.37 2.06 18.02
CA TYR A 63 62.06 1.48 17.73
C TYR A 63 60.94 2.21 18.45
N HIS A 64 61.08 2.46 19.76
CA HIS A 64 60.07 3.17 20.55
C HIS A 64 59.88 4.62 20.08
N LEU A 65 60.96 5.32 19.71
CA LEU A 65 60.89 6.68 19.15
C LEU A 65 60.20 6.71 17.79
N HIS A 66 60.47 5.72 16.93
CA HIS A 66 59.80 5.62 15.63
C HIS A 66 58.30 5.30 15.78
N GLN A 67 57.95 4.39 16.70
CA GLN A 67 56.56 4.09 17.00
C GLN A 67 55.84 5.28 17.62
N SER A 68 56.46 6.01 18.54
CA SER A 68 55.84 7.20 19.15
C SER A 68 55.51 8.25 18.11
N ARG A 69 56.42 8.53 17.16
CA ARG A 69 56.17 9.43 16.02
C ARG A 69 55.01 8.96 15.14
N LYS A 70 54.91 7.65 14.86
CA LYS A 70 53.78 7.07 14.12
C LYS A 70 52.45 7.18 14.88
N HIS A 71 52.48 7.01 16.21
CA HIS A 71 51.31 7.15 17.06
C HIS A 71 50.87 8.61 17.18
N GLU A 72 51.82 9.53 17.34
CA GLU A 72 51.57 10.97 17.35
C GLU A 72 50.99 11.45 16.01
N GLY A 73 51.55 11.01 14.89
CA GLY A 73 51.00 11.30 13.56
C GLY A 73 49.58 10.78 13.38
N ARG A 74 49.28 9.57 13.87
CA ARG A 74 47.92 9.01 13.86
C ARG A 74 46.96 9.84 14.72
N VAL A 75 47.32 10.16 15.96
CA VAL A 75 46.47 10.97 16.86
C VAL A 75 46.23 12.36 16.29
N LYS A 76 47.26 13.01 15.73
CA LYS A 76 47.10 14.30 15.03
C LYS A 76 46.17 14.21 13.82
N ALA A 77 46.19 13.10 13.08
CA ALA A 77 45.29 12.88 11.95
C ALA A 77 43.81 12.75 12.37
N PHE A 78 43.53 12.29 13.59
CA PHE A 78 42.18 12.30 14.17
C PHE A 78 41.73 13.70 14.61
N GLY A 79 42.63 14.69 14.70
CA GLY A 79 42.30 16.09 14.95
C GLY A 79 41.42 16.30 16.20
N ASP A 80 40.42 17.18 16.09
CA ASP A 80 39.51 17.55 17.18
C ASP A 80 38.31 16.60 17.37
N TRP A 81 38.38 15.39 16.81
CA TRP A 81 37.34 14.38 16.98
C TRP A 81 37.48 13.71 18.35
N THR A 82 36.93 14.37 19.36
CA THR A 82 36.87 13.83 20.72
C THR A 82 35.71 12.83 20.84
N PRO A 83 35.82 11.83 21.74
CA PRO A 83 34.70 10.94 22.07
C PRO A 83 33.41 11.70 22.46
N GLU A 84 33.56 12.83 23.14
CA GLU A 84 32.46 13.71 23.52
C GLU A 84 31.74 14.32 22.32
N LYS A 85 32.49 14.74 21.29
CA LYS A 85 31.93 15.30 20.06
C LYS A 85 31.17 14.25 19.25
N ILE A 86 31.67 13.01 19.24
CA ILE A 86 30.99 11.86 18.62
C ILE A 86 29.68 11.58 19.36
N ALA A 87 29.72 11.48 20.69
CA ALA A 87 28.51 11.25 21.51
C ALA A 87 27.47 12.37 21.32
N LYS A 88 27.91 13.62 21.20
CA LYS A 88 27.02 14.75 20.91
C LYS A 88 26.37 14.63 19.53
N LEU A 89 27.13 14.27 18.50
CA LEU A 89 26.60 14.10 17.14
C LEU A 89 25.63 12.92 17.03
N GLU A 90 25.84 11.85 17.78
CA GLU A 90 24.91 10.73 17.85
C GLU A 90 23.59 11.16 18.51
N LYS A 91 23.67 11.90 19.61
CA LYS A 91 22.49 12.46 20.28
C LYS A 91 21.73 13.43 19.38
N ASP A 92 22.43 14.36 18.75
CA ASP A 92 21.81 15.34 17.84
C ASP A 92 21.15 14.64 16.65
N ASN A 93 21.77 13.58 16.10
CA ASN A 93 21.15 12.77 15.04
C ASN A 93 19.89 12.01 15.53
N ALA A 94 19.93 11.44 16.73
CA ALA A 94 18.77 10.77 17.31
C ALA A 94 17.61 11.74 17.54
N ASP A 95 17.90 12.93 18.06
CA ASP A 95 16.92 13.99 18.28
C ASP A 95 16.34 14.52 16.96
N LEU A 96 17.16 14.66 15.92
CA LEU A 96 16.68 15.05 14.59
C LEU A 96 15.82 13.97 13.94
N ARG A 97 16.19 12.69 14.06
CA ARG A 97 15.40 11.57 13.54
C ARG A 97 14.04 11.47 14.22
N THR A 98 13.99 11.61 15.54
CA THR A 98 12.71 11.56 16.28
C THR A 98 11.81 12.74 15.93
N LYS A 99 12.36 13.95 15.80
CA LYS A 99 11.60 15.15 15.39
C LYS A 99 11.09 15.07 13.94
N THR A 100 11.89 14.56 13.02
CA THR A 100 11.48 14.39 11.62
C THR A 100 10.43 13.31 11.47
N GLN A 101 10.61 12.16 12.11
CA GLN A 101 9.61 11.10 12.14
C GLN A 101 8.27 11.58 12.72
N SER A 102 8.27 12.35 13.81
CA SER A 102 7.03 12.87 14.38
C SER A 102 6.34 13.92 13.50
N ALA A 103 7.12 14.81 12.86
CA ALA A 103 6.59 15.80 11.93
C ALA A 103 5.98 15.13 10.68
N GLU A 104 6.67 14.13 10.11
CA GLU A 104 6.18 13.35 8.96
C GLU A 104 4.91 12.57 9.31
N GLN A 105 4.87 11.92 10.48
CA GLN A 105 3.70 11.20 10.96
C GLN A 105 2.48 12.13 11.10
N ASN A 106 2.66 13.30 11.72
CA ASN A 106 1.61 14.30 11.88
C ASN A 106 1.12 14.83 10.53
N ALA A 107 2.02 15.07 9.56
CA ALA A 107 1.65 15.51 8.22
C ALA A 107 0.82 14.45 7.47
N LEU A 108 1.18 13.17 7.59
CA LEU A 108 0.42 12.07 7.00
C LEU A 108 -0.96 11.92 7.61
N ASP A 109 -1.08 12.07 8.93
CA ASP A 109 -2.37 11.97 9.62
C ASP A 109 -3.28 13.17 9.30
N ALA A 110 -2.71 14.38 9.20
CA ALA A 110 -3.43 15.55 8.72
C ALA A 110 -3.95 15.36 7.28
N ALA A 111 -3.09 14.90 6.36
CA ALA A 111 -3.48 14.65 4.97
C ALA A 111 -4.56 13.55 4.83
N LYS A 112 -4.51 12.50 5.66
CA LYS A 112 -5.55 11.47 5.71
C LYS A 112 -6.87 12.02 6.21
N GLU A 113 -6.85 12.87 7.23
CA GLU A 113 -8.05 13.46 7.80
C GLU A 113 -8.72 14.43 6.84
N GLU A 114 -7.93 15.25 6.14
CA GLU A 114 -8.39 16.12 5.05
C GLU A 114 -8.99 15.31 3.90
N GLY A 115 -8.31 14.24 3.44
CA GLY A 115 -8.89 13.36 2.43
C GLY A 115 -10.18 12.68 2.88
N ARG A 116 -10.30 12.32 4.17
CA ARG A 116 -11.53 11.75 4.72
C ARG A 116 -12.66 12.77 4.85
N SER A 117 -12.37 14.04 5.11
CA SER A 117 -13.40 15.07 5.25
C SER A 117 -14.03 15.40 3.88
N GLU A 118 -13.22 15.49 2.83
CA GLU A 118 -13.70 15.67 1.45
C GLU A 118 -14.60 14.51 1.00
N ILE A 119 -14.15 13.27 1.22
CA ILE A 119 -14.92 12.07 0.87
C ILE A 119 -16.24 12.00 1.66
N ARG A 120 -16.25 12.40 2.93
CA ARG A 120 -17.47 12.44 3.75
C ARG A 120 -18.51 13.38 3.18
N ALA A 121 -18.11 14.59 2.78
CA ALA A 121 -19.03 15.56 2.17
C ALA A 121 -19.65 15.03 0.86
N ILE A 122 -18.83 14.41 -0.01
CA ILE A 122 -19.30 13.82 -1.27
C ILE A 122 -20.29 12.67 -0.98
N LEU A 123 -19.93 11.74 -0.08
CA LEU A 123 -20.78 10.61 0.27
C LEU A 123 -22.10 11.04 0.92
N ALA A 124 -22.07 12.07 1.77
CA ALA A 124 -23.28 12.62 2.38
C ALA A 124 -24.23 13.17 1.31
N ALA A 125 -23.71 13.92 0.33
CA ALA A 125 -24.51 14.42 -0.80
C ALA A 125 -25.10 13.29 -1.65
N GLU A 126 -24.34 12.21 -1.90
CA GLU A 126 -24.84 11.03 -2.61
C GLU A 126 -25.92 10.29 -1.83
N ARG A 127 -25.79 10.16 -0.51
CA ARG A 127 -26.81 9.56 0.36
C ARG A 127 -28.12 10.36 0.31
N VAL A 128 -28.04 11.69 0.41
CA VAL A 128 -29.22 12.56 0.28
C VAL A 128 -29.87 12.38 -1.09
N LYS A 129 -29.08 12.34 -2.16
CA LYS A 129 -29.59 12.10 -3.53
C LYS A 129 -30.32 10.76 -3.63
N ASN A 130 -29.75 9.69 -3.10
CA ASN A 130 -30.35 8.35 -3.15
C ASN A 130 -31.60 8.25 -2.28
N ALA A 131 -31.59 8.85 -1.09
CA ALA A 131 -32.74 8.93 -0.20
C ALA A 131 -33.89 9.73 -0.85
N LEU A 132 -33.59 10.88 -1.47
CA LEU A 132 -34.57 11.68 -2.21
C LEU A 132 -35.15 10.91 -3.41
N ALA A 133 -34.32 10.22 -4.19
CA ALA A 133 -34.77 9.39 -5.30
C ALA A 133 -35.69 8.24 -4.83
N THR A 134 -35.40 7.66 -3.66
CA THR A 134 -36.21 6.62 -3.05
C THR A 134 -37.55 7.16 -2.56
N ALA A 135 -37.55 8.30 -1.88
CA ALA A 135 -38.76 8.95 -1.37
C ALA A 135 -39.69 9.44 -2.48
N LEU A 136 -39.14 9.86 -3.62
CA LEU A 136 -39.90 10.28 -4.81
C LEU A 136 -40.45 9.12 -5.64
N ASN A 137 -40.15 7.86 -5.30
CA ASN A 137 -40.62 6.73 -6.08
C ASN A 137 -42.16 6.66 -6.09
N GLY A 138 -42.76 6.68 -7.29
CA GLY A 138 -44.21 6.72 -7.44
C GLY A 138 -44.85 8.09 -7.16
N ARG A 139 -44.06 9.16 -7.06
CA ARG A 139 -44.53 10.53 -6.86
C ARG A 139 -44.04 11.46 -7.96
N ILE A 140 -44.81 12.50 -8.23
CA ILE A 140 -44.50 13.56 -9.19
C ILE A 140 -44.17 14.82 -8.38
N PRO A 141 -42.88 15.19 -8.27
CA PRO A 141 -42.46 16.41 -7.58
C PRO A 141 -42.82 17.67 -8.37
N ASP A 142 -43.08 18.75 -7.64
CA ASP A 142 -43.14 20.10 -8.22
C ASP A 142 -41.75 20.47 -8.78
N ALA A 143 -41.74 20.87 -10.05
CA ALA A 143 -40.52 21.23 -10.77
C ALA A 143 -39.87 22.48 -10.18
N ASN A 144 -40.66 23.48 -9.75
CA ASN A 144 -40.10 24.71 -9.19
C ASN A 144 -39.45 24.44 -7.82
N ALA A 145 -40.16 23.71 -6.95
CA ALA A 145 -39.61 23.29 -5.66
C ALA A 145 -38.32 22.46 -5.79
N LEU A 146 -38.20 21.60 -6.82
CA LEU A 146 -36.97 20.84 -7.07
C LEU A 146 -35.78 21.69 -7.52
N LEU A 147 -36.02 22.75 -8.30
CA LEU A 147 -34.97 23.64 -8.77
C LEU A 147 -34.42 24.52 -7.64
N GLU A 148 -35.26 24.88 -6.67
CA GLU A 148 -34.89 25.70 -5.51
C GLU A 148 -34.39 24.85 -4.32
N LEU A 149 -34.39 23.52 -4.45
CA LEU A 149 -34.04 22.60 -3.37
C LEU A 149 -32.53 22.63 -3.05
N ASP A 150 -32.18 23.25 -1.92
CA ASP A 150 -30.88 23.03 -1.29
C ASP A 150 -30.83 21.64 -0.64
N ARG A 151 -30.01 20.75 -1.19
CA ARG A 151 -29.85 19.37 -0.69
C ARG A 151 -28.96 19.28 0.54
N SER A 152 -28.13 20.29 0.80
CA SER A 152 -27.21 20.29 1.94
C SER A 152 -27.94 20.32 3.28
N ARG A 153 -29.14 20.92 3.32
CA ARG A 153 -30.02 20.98 4.49
C ARG A 153 -30.52 19.61 4.99
N PHE A 154 -30.41 18.57 4.16
CA PHE A 154 -30.80 17.21 4.51
C PHE A 154 -29.62 16.35 4.97
N ILE A 155 -28.45 16.95 5.19
CA ILE A 155 -27.30 16.25 5.76
C ILE A 155 -27.33 16.44 7.28
N LYS A 156 -27.40 15.33 8.02
CA LYS A 156 -27.35 15.29 9.48
C LYS A 156 -26.30 14.27 9.90
N ASP A 157 -25.27 14.72 10.62
CA ASP A 157 -24.20 13.88 11.14
C ASP A 157 -23.56 12.95 10.08
N ASP A 158 -23.18 13.49 8.92
CA ASP A 158 -22.64 12.76 7.75
C ASP A 158 -23.60 11.72 7.10
N ALA A 159 -24.86 11.70 7.53
CA ALA A 159 -25.93 10.87 7.00
C ALA A 159 -27.05 11.71 6.34
N ALA A 160 -27.92 11.04 5.58
CA ALA A 160 -29.11 11.68 5.03
C ALA A 160 -30.21 11.70 6.10
N ASP A 161 -30.80 12.88 6.34
CA ASP A 161 -31.99 13.05 7.16
C ASP A 161 -33.23 12.57 6.38
N THR A 162 -33.51 11.27 6.49
CA THR A 162 -34.60 10.62 5.76
C THR A 162 -35.98 11.17 6.14
N ASP A 163 -36.15 11.63 7.38
CA ASP A 163 -37.42 12.14 7.88
C ASP A 163 -37.70 13.52 7.29
N ALA A 164 -36.70 14.40 7.27
CA ALA A 164 -36.80 15.71 6.62
C ALA A 164 -37.00 15.59 5.10
N ILE A 165 -36.33 14.61 4.46
CA ILE A 165 -36.52 14.31 3.04
C ILE A 165 -37.96 13.83 2.78
N ALA A 166 -38.48 12.91 3.59
CA ALA A 166 -39.84 12.40 3.44
C ALA A 166 -40.90 13.49 3.63
N ALA A 167 -40.73 14.36 4.64
CA ALA A 167 -41.60 15.49 4.89
C ALA A 167 -41.61 16.46 3.71
N TRP A 168 -40.42 16.83 3.19
CA TRP A 168 -40.31 17.71 2.04
C TRP A 168 -40.96 17.11 0.80
N VAL A 169 -40.72 15.83 0.52
CA VAL A 169 -41.34 15.12 -0.60
C VAL A 169 -42.86 15.10 -0.46
N GLN A 170 -43.40 14.85 0.72
CA GLN A 170 -44.85 14.82 0.94
C GLN A 170 -45.50 16.19 0.64
N GLU A 171 -44.85 17.28 1.02
CA GLU A 171 -45.33 18.65 0.81
C GLU A 171 -45.19 19.11 -0.65
N HIS A 172 -44.12 18.71 -1.34
CA HIS A 172 -43.77 19.23 -2.66
C HIS A 172 -43.95 18.20 -3.79
N SER A 173 -44.72 17.13 -3.56
CA SER A 173 -45.03 16.16 -4.60
C SER A 173 -46.42 15.56 -4.46
N THR A 174 -46.99 15.18 -5.60
CA THR A 174 -48.27 14.48 -5.68
C THR A 174 -48.03 13.00 -5.96
N GLU A 175 -48.94 12.14 -5.52
CA GLU A 175 -48.89 10.73 -5.92
C GLU A 175 -49.07 10.63 -7.44
N ALA A 176 -48.20 9.87 -8.09
CA ALA A 176 -48.42 9.54 -9.49
C ALA A 176 -49.69 8.70 -9.56
N SER A 177 -50.77 9.25 -10.13
CA SER A 177 -51.98 8.47 -10.35
C SER A 177 -51.61 7.20 -11.13
N SER A 178 -52.26 6.09 -10.81
CA SER A 178 -51.98 4.73 -11.30
C SER A 178 -52.02 4.54 -12.83
N GLY A 179 -52.17 5.62 -13.61
CA GLY A 179 -51.97 5.67 -15.06
C GLY A 179 -50.54 5.93 -15.52
N ALA A 180 -49.59 6.26 -14.63
CA ALA A 180 -48.18 6.45 -14.97
C ALA A 180 -47.48 5.10 -15.20
N GLN A 181 -47.74 4.54 -16.38
CA GLN A 181 -46.95 3.57 -17.13
C GLN A 181 -45.93 2.79 -16.29
N LYS A 182 -46.33 1.61 -15.82
CA LYS A 182 -45.39 0.55 -15.41
C LYS A 182 -44.27 0.53 -16.44
N LYS A 183 -43.06 0.96 -16.04
CA LYS A 183 -41.84 0.76 -16.82
C LYS A 183 -41.83 -0.73 -17.16
N GLY A 184 -42.16 -1.06 -18.41
CA GLY A 184 -41.95 -2.41 -18.92
C GLY A 184 -40.50 -2.75 -18.63
N GLY A 185 -40.26 -3.90 -17.99
CA GLY A 185 -38.91 -4.41 -17.86
C GLY A 185 -38.20 -4.42 -19.22
N PRO A 186 -36.86 -4.48 -19.27
CA PRO A 186 -36.13 -4.55 -20.52
C PRO A 186 -36.79 -5.58 -21.42
N ASP A 187 -37.22 -5.19 -22.62
CA ASP A 187 -37.77 -6.12 -23.60
C ASP A 187 -36.61 -7.04 -24.00
N LEU A 188 -36.55 -8.22 -23.38
CA LEU A 188 -35.49 -9.21 -23.58
C LEU A 188 -35.62 -9.93 -24.95
N GLY A 189 -36.29 -9.30 -25.93
CA GLY A 189 -36.45 -9.85 -27.27
C GLY A 189 -37.32 -11.11 -27.33
N GLN A 190 -37.96 -11.49 -26.22
CA GLN A 190 -39.01 -12.50 -26.24
C GLN A 190 -40.31 -11.81 -26.63
N GLY A 191 -40.47 -11.64 -27.94
CA GLY A 191 -41.51 -10.83 -28.57
C GLY A 191 -42.86 -10.88 -27.89
N LYS A 192 -43.50 -9.72 -27.82
CA LYS A 192 -44.86 -9.49 -27.33
C LYS A 192 -45.79 -10.58 -27.87
N ARG A 193 -46.06 -11.61 -27.04
CA ARG A 193 -47.14 -12.55 -27.29
C ARG A 193 -48.41 -11.79 -26.98
N GLY A 194 -48.91 -11.09 -28.01
CA GLY A 194 -50.12 -10.31 -27.94
C GLY A 194 -51.22 -11.12 -27.27
N GLN A 195 -51.95 -10.44 -26.40
CA GLN A 195 -53.26 -10.87 -25.93
C GLN A 195 -54.09 -11.18 -27.18
N ASN A 196 -54.14 -12.45 -27.57
CA ASN A 196 -55.20 -13.17 -28.29
C ASN A 196 -54.61 -14.39 -29.02
N GLN A 197 -54.14 -15.40 -28.28
CA GLN A 197 -54.06 -16.77 -28.82
C GLN A 197 -54.38 -17.80 -27.73
N PRO A 198 -55.23 -18.81 -28.01
CA PRO A 198 -55.51 -19.87 -27.06
C PRO A 198 -54.26 -20.68 -26.78
N ALA A 199 -54.04 -20.98 -25.49
CA ALA A 199 -52.84 -21.62 -24.97
C ALA A 199 -52.60 -23.00 -25.63
N LYS A 200 -51.70 -23.08 -26.61
CA LYS A 200 -51.06 -24.33 -27.03
C LYS A 200 -49.96 -24.69 -26.05
N GLY A 201 -50.36 -25.13 -24.86
CA GLY A 201 -49.51 -25.84 -23.90
C GLY A 201 -49.84 -27.33 -23.88
N VAL A 202 -49.07 -28.11 -23.13
CA VAL A 202 -49.19 -29.59 -23.02
C VAL A 202 -50.61 -30.05 -22.64
N GLY A 203 -51.41 -29.20 -21.99
CA GLY A 203 -52.83 -29.43 -21.74
C GLY A 203 -53.71 -29.46 -23.00
N ALA A 204 -53.46 -28.58 -23.98
CA ALA A 204 -54.21 -28.56 -25.24
C ALA A 204 -53.96 -29.82 -26.11
N GLY A 205 -52.78 -30.43 -25.95
CA GLY A 205 -52.48 -31.73 -26.58
C GLY A 205 -53.26 -32.89 -25.94
N ALA A 206 -53.41 -32.86 -24.61
CA ALA A 206 -54.20 -33.86 -23.88
C ALA A 206 -55.70 -33.77 -24.23
N ASP A 207 -56.24 -32.56 -24.36
CA ASP A 207 -57.66 -32.34 -24.72
C ASP A 207 -57.97 -32.74 -26.16
N LEU A 208 -57.06 -32.47 -27.11
CA LEU A 208 -57.19 -32.94 -28.50
C LEU A 208 -57.17 -34.47 -28.57
N PHE A 209 -56.26 -35.12 -27.83
CA PHE A 209 -56.17 -36.57 -27.81
C PHE A 209 -57.40 -37.23 -27.16
N ALA A 210 -57.97 -36.62 -26.12
CA ALA A 210 -59.22 -37.05 -25.50
C ALA A 210 -60.43 -36.89 -26.45
N GLY A 211 -60.50 -35.77 -27.20
CA GLY A 211 -61.54 -35.52 -28.20
C GLY A 211 -61.51 -36.53 -29.35
N THR A 212 -60.32 -36.91 -29.81
CA THR A 212 -60.17 -37.85 -30.95
C THR A 212 -60.56 -39.30 -30.59
N ARG A 213 -60.53 -39.67 -29.30
CA ARG A 213 -61.01 -40.99 -28.84
C ARG A 213 -62.53 -41.05 -28.65
N LYS A 214 -63.19 -39.91 -28.46
CA LYS A 214 -64.64 -39.84 -28.25
C LYS A 214 -65.42 -39.91 -29.56
N SER A 215 -64.91 -39.31 -30.64
CA SER A 215 -65.54 -39.36 -31.96
C SER A 215 -65.49 -40.74 -32.63
N LYS A 216 -64.57 -41.62 -32.21
CA LYS A 216 -64.42 -42.97 -32.75
C LYS A 216 -65.39 -44.00 -32.14
N LYS A 217 -66.25 -43.60 -31.19
CA LYS A 217 -67.18 -44.49 -30.48
C LYS A 217 -68.65 -44.27 -30.86
N THR A 218 -68.93 -43.41 -31.84
CA THR A 218 -70.31 -43.04 -32.26
C THR A 218 -70.61 -43.32 -33.73
N GLU A 219 -69.77 -44.11 -34.41
CA GLU A 219 -70.09 -44.69 -35.72
C GLU A 219 -69.82 -46.21 -35.69
N SER A 220 -70.81 -46.96 -35.21
CA SER A 220 -71.13 -48.36 -35.56
C SER A 220 -72.51 -48.69 -35.03
#